data_AF-A0A3M1MTG3-F1
#
_entry.id   AF-A0A3M1MTG3-F1
#
_cell.length_a   1.000
_cell.length_b   1.000
_cell.length_c   1.000
_cell.angle_alpha   90.00
_cell.angle_beta   90.00
_cell.angle_gamma   90.00
#
_symmetry.space_group_name_H-M   'P 1'
#
loop_
_entity.id
_entity.type
_entity.pdbx_description
1 polymer ?
#
loop_
_entity_poly.entity_id
_entity_poly.type
_entity_poly.pdbx_seq_one_letter_code
_entity_poly.pdbx_strand_id
1 'polypeptide(L)'
;MTRQEAILAGGFALFSLLTSFFFVFQAVVAFVGGHGVMGDPYAYAAGGYGLVNIYALSAAWRSRAPWSEAASAVISFTFFGIYLVDRLRNGFTGQLGIGALIVVAGILLVNYLAIRNLSRRKD
;
A
#
# COMPACT_ATOMS: atom_id res chain seq x y z
N MET A 1 -4.41 7.80 -25.00
CA MET A 1 -5.16 6.79 -24.18
C MET A 1 -6.56 6.60 -24.74
N THR A 2 -7.04 5.36 -24.78
CA THR A 2 -8.47 5.08 -25.03
C THR A 2 -9.32 5.42 -23.80
N ARG A 3 -10.62 5.64 -23.99
CA ARG A 3 -11.55 5.94 -22.88
C ARG A 3 -11.56 4.85 -21.81
N GLN A 4 -11.41 3.58 -22.23
CA GLN A 4 -11.35 2.43 -21.32
C GLN A 4 -10.09 2.46 -20.45
N GLU A 5 -8.92 2.79 -21.01
CA GLU A 5 -7.67 2.92 -20.26
C GLU A 5 -7.73 4.04 -19.21
N ALA A 6 -8.37 5.17 -19.53
CA ALA A 6 -8.55 6.27 -18.60
C ALA A 6 -9.45 5.89 -17.41
N ILE A 7 -10.54 5.16 -17.66
CA ILE A 7 -11.44 4.65 -16.62
C ILE A 7 -10.71 3.63 -15.74
N LEU A 8 -9.96 2.71 -16.35
CA LEU A 8 -9.19 1.69 -15.61
C LEU A 8 -8.11 2.33 -14.72
N ALA A 9 -7.38 3.32 -15.25
CA ALA A 9 -6.38 4.07 -14.49
C ALA A 9 -7.01 4.85 -13.33
N GLY A 10 -8.18 5.46 -13.54
CA GLY A 10 -8.94 6.12 -12.48
C GLY A 10 -9.41 5.13 -11.39
N GLY A 11 -9.90 3.97 -11.79
CA GLY A 11 -10.31 2.90 -10.87
C GLY A 11 -9.16 2.39 -10.01
N PHE A 12 -8.00 2.13 -10.61
CA PHE A 12 -6.80 1.73 -9.87
C PHE A 12 -6.29 2.83 -8.94
N ALA A 13 -6.34 4.09 -9.37
CA ALA A 13 -5.96 5.21 -8.50
C ALA A 13 -6.89 5.33 -7.30
N LEU A 14 -8.20 5.19 -7.49
CA LEU A 14 -9.18 5.23 -6.40
C LEU A 14 -8.99 4.06 -5.43
N PHE A 15 -8.80 2.84 -5.95
CA PHE A 15 -8.49 1.67 -5.13
C PHE A 15 -7.21 1.87 -4.31
N SER A 16 -6.15 2.38 -4.95
CA SER A 16 -4.88 2.67 -4.28
C SER A 16 -5.04 3.72 -3.19
N LEU A 17 -5.83 4.75 -3.44
CA LEU A 17 -6.15 5.77 -2.43
C LEU A 17 -6.88 5.16 -1.22
N LEU A 18 -7.97 4.41 -1.46
CA LEU A 18 -8.79 3.82 -0.40
C LEU A 18 -8.01 2.81 0.44
N THR A 19 -7.24 1.93 -0.19
CA THR A 19 -6.42 0.95 0.54
C THR A 19 -5.29 1.62 1.33
N SER A 20 -4.71 2.70 0.80
CA SER A 20 -3.71 3.47 1.55
C SER A 20 -4.31 4.14 2.77
N PHE A 21 -5.49 4.75 2.65
CA PHE A 21 -6.22 5.29 3.79
C PHE A 21 -6.59 4.20 4.81
N PHE A 22 -6.97 3.02 4.34
CA PHE A 22 -7.23 1.88 5.22
C PHE A 22 -5.98 1.51 6.04
N PHE A 23 -4.78 1.45 5.44
CA PHE A 23 -3.55 1.19 6.19
C PHE A 23 -3.21 2.30 7.21
N VAL A 24 -3.43 3.57 6.86
CA VAL A 24 -3.28 4.68 7.82
C VAL A 24 -4.29 4.56 8.96
N PHE A 25 -5.54 4.23 8.66
CA PHE A 25 -6.58 4.01 9.66
C PHE A 25 -6.20 2.87 10.61
N GLN A 26 -5.73 1.73 10.09
CA GLN A 26 -5.26 0.61 10.90
C GLN A 26 -4.12 1.01 11.84
N ALA A 27 -3.17 1.82 11.37
CA ALA A 27 -2.11 2.35 12.20
C ALA A 27 -2.65 3.24 13.34
N VAL A 28 -3.58 4.16 13.02
CA VAL A 28 -4.22 5.04 14.02
C VAL A 28 -4.98 4.22 15.06
N VAL A 29 -5.75 3.21 14.64
CA VAL A 29 -6.48 2.33 15.56
C VAL A 29 -5.51 1.59 16.49
N ALA A 30 -4.40 1.08 15.97
CA ALA A 30 -3.38 0.41 16.79
C ALA A 30 -2.74 1.37 17.80
N PHE A 31 -2.43 2.61 17.41
CA PHE A 31 -1.89 3.63 18.30
C PHE A 31 -2.88 4.05 19.39
N VAL A 32 -4.14 4.28 19.03
CA VAL A 32 -5.20 4.66 19.99
C VAL A 32 -5.54 3.51 20.94
N GLY A 33 -5.40 2.26 20.48
CA GLY A 33 -5.59 1.04 21.28
C GLY A 33 -4.56 0.83 22.39
N GLY A 34 -3.58 1.74 22.56
CA GLY A 34 -2.63 1.70 23.66
C GLY A 34 -1.41 0.80 23.43
N HIS A 35 -1.23 0.27 22.22
CA HIS A 35 0.07 -0.27 21.81
C HIS A 35 1.02 0.91 21.66
N GLY A 36 1.85 1.16 22.68
CA GLY A 36 2.77 2.30 22.70
C GLY A 36 3.70 2.33 21.46
N VAL A 37 4.38 3.47 21.26
CA VAL A 37 5.29 3.78 20.13
C VAL A 37 6.34 2.68 19.82
N MET A 38 6.63 1.78 20.76
CA MET A 38 7.56 0.65 20.58
C MET A 38 6.88 -0.74 20.57
N GLY A 39 5.56 -0.80 20.77
CA GLY A 39 4.80 -2.03 20.98
C GLY A 39 4.30 -2.71 19.70
N ASP A 40 4.19 -1.98 18.58
CA ASP A 40 3.64 -2.51 17.34
C ASP A 40 4.40 -2.00 16.09
N PRO A 41 5.47 -2.72 15.67
CA PRO A 41 6.20 -2.41 14.44
C PRO A 41 5.32 -2.43 13.18
N TYR A 42 4.24 -3.21 13.18
CA TYR A 42 3.31 -3.28 12.07
C TYR A 42 2.49 -1.99 11.94
N ALA A 43 2.04 -1.40 13.05
CA ALA A 43 1.32 -0.12 13.03
C ALA A 43 2.13 1.00 12.36
N TYR A 44 3.43 1.10 12.68
CA TYR A 44 4.34 2.06 12.03
C TYR A 44 4.50 1.79 10.55
N ALA A 45 4.72 0.52 10.19
CA ALA A 45 4.88 0.12 8.81
C ALA A 45 3.61 0.40 7.99
N ALA A 46 2.42 0.13 8.55
CA ALA A 46 1.13 0.36 7.89
C ALA A 46 0.88 1.86 7.68
N GLY A 47 1.09 2.69 8.71
CA GLY A 47 0.92 4.14 8.61
C GLY A 47 1.90 4.77 7.64
N GLY A 48 3.19 4.40 7.75
CA GLY A 48 4.24 4.87 6.85
C GLY A 48 3.98 4.46 5.40
N TYR A 49 3.63 3.20 5.17
CA TYR A 49 3.24 2.71 3.85
C TYR A 49 2.09 3.52 3.26
N GLY A 50 0.99 3.67 4.00
CA GLY A 50 -0.20 4.36 3.51
C GLY A 50 0.09 5.81 3.13
N LEU A 51 0.82 6.56 3.96
CA LEU A 51 1.17 7.95 3.69
C LEU A 51 2.12 8.09 2.48
N VAL A 52 3.17 7.26 2.42
CA VAL A 52 4.13 7.28 1.31
C VAL A 52 3.46 6.88 0.00
N ASN A 53 2.57 5.88 0.03
CA ASN A 53 1.86 5.46 -1.17
C ASN A 53 0.88 6.52 -1.67
N ILE A 54 0.17 7.24 -0.77
CA ILE A 54 -0.65 8.41 -1.15
C ILE A 54 0.21 9.49 -1.79
N TYR A 55 1.38 9.78 -1.22
CA TYR A 55 2.29 10.78 -1.77
C TYR A 55 2.82 10.38 -3.15
N ALA A 56 3.28 9.13 -3.30
CA ALA A 56 3.76 8.59 -4.57
C ALA A 56 2.65 8.58 -5.64
N LEU A 57 1.41 8.23 -5.27
CA LEU A 57 0.25 8.28 -6.15
C LEU A 57 -0.06 9.71 -6.61
N SER A 58 -0.03 10.68 -5.70
CA SER A 58 -0.21 12.10 -6.00
C SER A 58 0.88 12.61 -6.96
N ALA A 59 2.14 12.26 -6.71
CA ALA A 59 3.27 12.61 -7.57
C ALA A 59 3.15 11.96 -8.97
N ALA A 60 2.77 10.67 -9.04
CA ALA A 60 2.55 9.99 -10.30
C ALA A 60 1.40 10.62 -11.11
N TRP A 61 0.31 11.01 -10.43
CA TRP A 61 -0.84 11.63 -11.07
C TRP A 61 -0.54 13.04 -11.60
N ARG A 62 0.16 13.86 -10.80
CA ARG A 62 0.31 15.30 -11.07
C ARG A 62 1.54 15.63 -11.92
N SER A 63 2.68 15.00 -11.62
CA SER A 63 3.97 15.33 -12.23
C SER A 63 4.61 14.16 -12.97
N ARG A 64 3.96 12.99 -12.99
CA ARG A 64 4.48 11.75 -13.62
C ARG A 64 5.93 11.46 -13.21
N ALA A 65 6.24 11.73 -11.94
CA ALA A 65 7.61 11.71 -11.48
C ALA A 65 8.18 10.27 -11.59
N PRO A 66 9.32 10.06 -12.27
CA PRO A 66 9.83 8.72 -12.54
C PRO A 66 10.24 7.96 -11.27
N TRP A 67 10.58 8.68 -10.20
CA TRP A 67 10.91 8.09 -8.91
C TRP A 67 9.69 7.49 -8.18
N SER A 68 8.46 7.89 -8.53
CA SER A 68 7.24 7.43 -7.86
C SER A 68 7.04 5.92 -7.95
N GLU A 69 7.40 5.33 -9.09
CA GLU A 69 7.34 3.89 -9.32
C GLU A 69 8.32 3.13 -8.41
N ALA A 70 9.58 3.59 -8.37
CA ALA A 70 10.62 2.98 -7.52
C ALA A 70 10.27 3.12 -6.03
N ALA A 71 9.79 4.30 -5.61
CA ALA A 71 9.36 4.54 -4.24
C ALA A 71 8.20 3.61 -3.83
N SER A 72 7.20 3.45 -4.69
CA SER A 72 6.08 2.53 -4.45
C SER A 72 6.52 1.08 -4.34
N ALA A 73 7.44 0.63 -5.21
CA ALA A 73 7.98 -0.72 -5.14
C ALA A 73 8.72 -0.95 -3.81
N VAL A 74 9.67 -0.08 -3.47
CA VAL A 74 10.47 -0.20 -2.24
C VAL A 74 9.57 -0.23 -1.01
N ILE A 75 8.65 0.74 -0.87
CA ILE A 75 7.80 0.80 0.33
C ILE A 75 6.84 -0.39 0.42
N SER A 76 6.32 -0.88 -0.71
CA SER A 76 5.47 -2.07 -0.75
C SER A 76 6.23 -3.32 -0.32
N PHE A 77 7.45 -3.52 -0.81
CA PHE A 77 8.30 -4.64 -0.40
C PHE A 77 8.69 -4.56 1.07
N THR A 78 9.07 -3.37 1.55
CA THR A 78 9.41 -3.15 2.96
C THR A 78 8.22 -3.45 3.87
N PHE A 79 7.05 -2.91 3.56
CA PHE A 79 5.83 -3.17 4.32
C PHE A 79 5.46 -4.65 4.32
N PHE A 80 5.50 -5.30 3.16
CA PHE A 80 5.20 -6.73 3.06
C PHE A 80 6.18 -7.58 3.88
N GLY A 81 7.47 -7.24 3.86
CA GLY A 81 8.49 -7.91 4.67
C GLY A 81 8.21 -7.78 6.18
N ILE A 82 7.88 -6.58 6.65
CA ILE A 82 7.52 -6.36 8.06
C ILE A 82 6.26 -7.14 8.42
N TYR A 83 5.23 -7.08 7.59
CA TYR A 83 3.99 -7.83 7.78
C TYR A 83 4.22 -9.34 7.84
N LEU A 84 5.09 -9.88 6.96
CA LEU A 84 5.44 -11.28 6.94
C LEU A 84 6.14 -11.70 8.23
N VAL A 85 7.13 -10.92 8.68
CA VAL A 85 7.86 -11.19 9.93
C VAL A 85 6.93 -11.13 11.15
N ASP A 86 6.03 -10.15 11.19
CA ASP A 86 5.02 -10.04 12.25
C ASP A 86 4.12 -11.30 12.30
N ARG A 87 3.62 -11.74 11.15
CA ARG A 87 2.80 -12.97 11.04
C ARG A 87 3.57 -14.23 11.41
N LEU A 88 4.85 -14.31 11.06
CA LEU A 88 5.71 -15.44 11.45
C LEU A 88 5.94 -15.48 12.97
N ARG A 89 6.06 -14.33 13.63
CA ARG A 89 6.26 -14.22 15.08
C ARG A 89 5.00 -14.55 15.87
N ASN A 90 3.85 -14.05 15.42
CA ASN A 90 2.56 -14.21 16.10
C ASN A 90 1.81 -15.49 15.69
N GLY A 91 2.34 -16.23 14.71
CA GLY A 91 1.81 -17.48 14.20
C GLY A 91 0.69 -17.29 13.15
N PHE A 92 0.64 -18.20 12.18
CA PHE A 92 -0.48 -18.29 11.24
C PHE A 92 -1.63 -19.05 11.93
N THR A 93 -2.64 -18.34 12.41
CA THR A 93 -3.88 -18.95 12.90
C THR A 93 -4.72 -19.50 11.73
N GLY A 94 -4.32 -20.68 11.21
CA GLY A 94 -5.07 -21.46 10.22
C GLY A 94 -5.14 -20.87 8.80
N GLN A 95 -6.06 -21.41 7.98
CA GLN A 95 -6.29 -21.01 6.57
C GLN A 95 -6.56 -19.50 6.39
N LEU A 96 -7.08 -18.84 7.42
CA LEU A 96 -7.32 -17.38 7.43
C LEU A 96 -6.02 -16.57 7.39
N GLY A 97 -4.93 -17.08 7.98
CA GLY A 97 -3.63 -16.41 7.98
C GLY A 97 -2.98 -16.33 6.59
N ILE A 98 -3.05 -17.42 5.82
CA ILE A 98 -2.53 -17.47 4.44
C ILE A 98 -3.41 -16.62 3.53
N GLY A 99 -4.73 -16.67 3.70
CA GLY A 99 -5.66 -15.83 2.96
C GLY A 99 -5.36 -14.33 3.13
N ALA A 100 -5.14 -13.88 4.37
CA ALA A 100 -4.78 -12.49 4.65
C ALA A 100 -3.46 -12.07 3.98
N LEU A 101 -2.48 -12.96 3.89
CA LEU A 101 -1.19 -12.70 3.24
C LEU A 101 -1.34 -12.50 1.73
N ILE A 102 -2.13 -13.35 1.08
CA ILE A 102 -2.45 -13.22 -0.36
C ILE A 102 -3.21 -11.91 -0.63
N VAL A 103 -4.18 -11.57 0.21
CA VAL A 103 -4.95 -10.32 0.08
C VAL A 103 -4.04 -9.10 0.20
N VAL A 104 -3.17 -9.05 1.21
CA VAL A 104 -2.22 -7.95 1.38
C VAL A 104 -1.28 -7.86 0.18
N ALA A 105 -0.69 -8.96 -0.26
CA ALA A 105 0.18 -8.97 -1.45
C ALA A 105 -0.55 -8.47 -2.71
N GLY A 106 -1.81 -8.87 -2.89
CA GLY A 106 -2.66 -8.40 -3.99
C GLY A 106 -2.91 -6.90 -3.94
N ILE A 107 -3.25 -6.35 -2.76
CA ILE A 107 -3.43 -4.90 -2.57
C ILE A 107 -2.16 -4.15 -2.94
N LEU A 108 -1.00 -4.57 -2.42
CA LEU A 108 0.27 -3.93 -2.70
C LEU A 108 0.62 -3.96 -4.18
N LEU A 109 0.36 -5.08 -4.85
CA LEU A 109 0.56 -5.22 -6.29
C LEU A 109 -0.34 -4.25 -7.07
N VAL A 110 -1.63 -4.17 -6.74
CA VAL A 110 -2.56 -3.24 -7.41
C VAL A 110 -2.14 -1.79 -7.17
N ASN A 111 -1.66 -1.44 -5.97
CA ASN A 111 -1.19 -0.10 -5.65
C ASN A 111 0.06 0.28 -6.47
N TYR A 112 1.01 -0.65 -6.59
CA TYR A 112 2.17 -0.48 -7.47
C TYR A 112 1.76 -0.32 -8.94
N LEU A 113 0.84 -1.16 -9.44
CA LEU A 113 0.35 -1.07 -10.80
C LEU A 113 -0.38 0.24 -11.06
N ALA A 114 -1.15 0.76 -10.09
CA ALA A 114 -1.79 2.06 -10.19
C ALA A 114 -0.76 3.17 -10.43
N ILE A 115 0.29 3.22 -9.60
CA ILE A 115 1.34 4.23 -9.67
C ILE A 115 2.15 4.08 -10.96
N ARG A 116 2.52 2.86 -11.35
CA ARG A 116 3.23 2.56 -12.59
C ARG A 116 2.45 3.01 -13.82
N ASN A 117 1.15 2.70 -13.88
CA ASN A 117 0.30 3.06 -15.02
C ASN A 117 0.12 4.58 -15.15
N LEU A 118 0.04 5.29 -14.01
CA LEU A 118 -0.05 6.75 -14.00
C LEU A 118 1.26 7.41 -14.42
N SER A 119 2.38 6.94 -13.88
CA SER A 119 3.71 7.49 -14.18
C SER A 119 4.08 7.31 -15.66
N ARG A 120 3.70 6.17 -16.26
CA ARG A 120 4.04 5.84 -17.66
C ARG A 120 2.98 6.26 -18.68
N ARG A 121 1.96 7.02 -18.27
CA ARG A 121 0.90 7.49 -19.16
C ARG A 121 1.50 8.40 -20.25
N LYS A 122 1.39 7.99 -21.52
CA LYS A 122 1.66 8.85 -22.68
C LYS A 122 0.45 9.75 -22.92
N ASP A 123 0.72 11.03 -23.22
CA ASP A 123 -0.30 11.99 -23.66
C ASP A 123 -0.98 11.52 -24.95
#